data_AF-A0A1B6FDD7-F1
#
_entry.id   AF-A0A1B6FDD7-F1
#
_cell.length_a   1.000
_cell.length_b   1.000
_cell.length_c   1.000
_cell.angle_alpha   90.00
_cell.angle_beta   90.00
_cell.angle_gamma   90.00
#
_symmetry.space_group_name_H-M   'P 1'
#
loop_
_entity.id
_entity.type
_entity.pdbx_description
1 polymer ?
#
loop_
_entity_poly.entity_id
_entity_poly.type
_entity_poly.pdbx_seq_one_letter_code
_entity_poly.pdbx_strand_id
1 'polypeptide(L)'
;MKVVEKIKSKLLKFQNKSLQLKSLALVLNLLNIIFWRAPARGVPGVIGPSQECLFAHTVPAYTVILACLVLVYVLGGRCGPWFHRVYELSGSALFGTCAVIEVFNYLQDSLGVFPLLIGVVCGVISLILLIDVMINEESFSSNIQN
;
A
#
# COMPACT_ATOMS: atom_id res chain seq x y z
N MET A 1 -17.60 4.14 32.71
CA MET A 1 -17.03 5.42 32.21
C MET A 1 -15.67 5.26 31.51
N LYS A 2 -14.62 4.71 32.17
CA LYS A 2 -13.27 4.59 31.58
C LYS A 2 -13.18 3.81 30.25
N VAL A 3 -14.00 2.77 30.05
CA VAL A 3 -14.01 1.98 28.80
C VAL A 3 -14.58 2.77 27.64
N VAL A 4 -15.64 3.54 27.87
CA VAL A 4 -16.29 4.37 26.84
C VAL A 4 -15.36 5.51 26.41
N GLU A 5 -14.66 6.15 27.33
CA GLU A 5 -13.63 7.15 26.99
C GLU A 5 -12.45 6.55 26.22
N LYS A 6 -12.02 5.33 26.59
CA LYS A 6 -10.95 4.61 25.88
C LYS A 6 -11.36 4.22 24.47
N ILE A 7 -12.63 3.82 24.26
CA ILE A 7 -13.20 3.53 22.94
C ILE A 7 -13.36 4.82 22.14
N LYS A 8 -13.88 5.89 22.74
CA LYS A 8 -14.07 7.20 22.08
C LYS A 8 -12.73 7.83 21.67
N SER A 9 -11.72 7.72 22.53
CA SER A 9 -10.32 8.09 22.24
C SER A 9 -9.74 7.29 21.06
N LYS A 10 -9.97 5.97 21.01
CA LYS A 10 -9.57 5.12 19.87
C LYS A 10 -10.35 5.45 18.59
N LEU A 11 -11.64 5.78 18.69
CA LEU A 11 -12.48 6.20 17.57
C LEU A 11 -12.06 7.55 17.00
N LEU A 12 -11.70 8.51 17.85
CA LEU A 12 -11.10 9.79 17.45
C LEU A 12 -9.77 9.61 16.73
N LYS A 13 -8.94 8.65 17.17
CA LYS A 13 -7.72 8.28 16.42
C LYS A 13 -8.04 7.71 15.03
N PHE A 14 -9.13 6.97 14.89
CA PHE A 14 -9.64 6.45 13.61
C PHE A 14 -10.24 7.50 12.68
N GLN A 15 -10.48 8.73 13.14
CA GLN A 15 -10.86 9.85 12.27
C GLN A 15 -9.65 10.45 11.53
N ASN A 16 -8.43 10.02 11.83
CA ASN A 16 -7.27 10.45 11.08
C ASN A 16 -7.31 9.85 9.67
N LYS A 17 -7.56 10.70 8.67
CA LYS A 17 -7.61 10.33 7.25
C LYS A 17 -6.39 9.50 6.84
N SER A 18 -5.21 9.84 7.37
CA SER A 18 -3.96 9.14 7.03
C SER A 18 -3.89 7.71 7.58
N LEU A 19 -4.43 7.48 8.78
CA LEU A 19 -4.57 6.14 9.34
C LEU A 19 -5.56 5.29 8.52
N GLN A 20 -6.66 5.90 8.06
CA GLN A 20 -7.66 5.21 7.23
C GLN A 20 -7.06 4.78 5.89
N LEU A 21 -6.34 5.67 5.21
CA LEU A 21 -5.67 5.38 3.93
C LEU A 21 -4.65 4.24 4.08
N LYS A 22 -3.79 4.29 5.11
CA LYS A 22 -2.81 3.22 5.37
C LYS A 22 -3.46 1.88 5.69
N SER A 23 -4.54 1.90 6.47
CA SER A 23 -5.28 0.69 6.81
C SER A 23 -5.94 0.07 5.57
N LEU A 24 -6.50 0.91 4.70
CA LEU A 24 -7.06 0.48 3.43
C LEU A 24 -5.98 -0.12 2.52
N ALA A 25 -4.84 0.57 2.37
CA ALA A 25 -3.69 0.07 1.60
C ALA A 25 -3.21 -1.30 2.14
N LEU A 26 -3.15 -1.46 3.46
CA LEU A 26 -2.77 -2.73 4.09
C LEU A 26 -3.75 -3.86 3.75
N VAL A 27 -5.06 -3.62 3.84
CA VAL A 27 -6.08 -4.63 3.50
C VAL A 27 -5.99 -5.02 2.03
N LEU A 28 -5.88 -4.04 1.13
CA LEU A 28 -5.71 -4.30 -0.30
C LEU A 28 -4.42 -5.09 -0.59
N ASN A 29 -3.33 -4.78 0.11
CA ASN A 29 -2.07 -5.50 -0.08
C ASN A 29 -2.15 -6.95 0.44
N LEU A 30 -2.88 -7.20 1.52
CA LEU A 30 -3.18 -8.57 1.99
C LEU A 30 -4.02 -9.34 0.97
N LEU A 31 -4.98 -8.68 0.29
CA LEU A 31 -5.72 -9.30 -0.80
C LEU A 31 -4.79 -9.68 -1.96
N ASN A 32 -3.82 -8.83 -2.31
CA ASN A 32 -2.81 -9.17 -3.32
C ASN A 32 -1.98 -10.40 -2.92
N ILE A 33 -1.62 -10.57 -1.64
CA ILE A 33 -0.94 -11.79 -1.17
C ILE A 33 -1.82 -13.03 -1.38
N ILE A 34 -3.13 -12.94 -1.11
CA ILE A 34 -4.06 -14.06 -1.25
C ILE A 34 -4.27 -14.41 -2.73
N PHE A 35 -4.41 -13.40 -3.59
CA PHE A 35 -4.60 -13.59 -5.02
C PHE A 35 -3.32 -14.00 -5.75
N TRP A 36 -2.15 -13.74 -5.17
CA TRP A 36 -0.88 -14.20 -5.69
C TRP A 36 -0.77 -15.72 -5.59
N ARG A 37 -1.09 -16.41 -6.68
CA ARG A 37 -0.74 -17.81 -6.88
C ARG A 37 0.64 -17.88 -7.50
N ALA A 38 1.56 -18.58 -6.82
CA ALA A 38 2.84 -18.96 -7.44
C ALA A 38 2.54 -19.68 -8.76
N PRO A 39 3.12 -19.26 -9.90
CA PRO A 39 2.89 -19.93 -11.17
C PRO A 39 3.31 -21.39 -11.03
N ALA A 40 2.42 -22.31 -11.43
CA ALA A 40 2.79 -23.72 -11.53
C ALA A 40 3.90 -23.83 -12.58
N ARG A 41 5.03 -24.44 -12.22
CA ARG A 41 6.16 -24.64 -13.15
C ARG A 41 5.64 -25.30 -14.44
N GLY A 42 5.90 -24.68 -15.59
CA GLY A 42 5.58 -25.23 -16.91
C GLY A 42 4.33 -24.66 -17.61
N VAL A 43 3.68 -23.63 -17.07
CA VAL A 43 2.61 -22.91 -17.78
C VAL A 43 3.23 -21.80 -18.65
N PRO A 44 2.93 -21.69 -19.96
CA PRO A 44 3.38 -20.57 -20.79
C PRO A 44 2.85 -19.25 -20.21
N GLY A 45 3.71 -18.22 -20.13
CA GLY A 45 3.44 -17.01 -19.35
C GLY A 45 4.16 -16.94 -17.99
N VAL A 46 5.20 -17.75 -17.80
CA VAL A 46 6.02 -17.75 -16.58
C VAL A 46 6.54 -16.34 -16.29
N ILE A 47 6.06 -15.80 -15.17
CA ILE A 47 6.53 -14.55 -14.58
C ILE A 47 8.06 -14.60 -14.52
N GLY A 48 8.72 -13.66 -15.20
CA GLY A 48 10.17 -13.64 -15.23
C GLY A 48 10.76 -13.51 -13.82
N PRO A 49 11.99 -13.97 -13.54
CA PRO A 49 12.61 -13.86 -12.21
C PRO A 49 12.61 -12.42 -11.65
N SER A 50 12.68 -11.43 -12.54
CA SER A 50 12.59 -10.01 -12.20
C SER A 50 11.19 -9.59 -11.71
N GLN A 51 10.12 -10.13 -12.30
CA GLN A 51 8.74 -9.85 -11.91
C GLN A 51 8.39 -10.56 -10.60
N GLU A 52 8.85 -11.81 -10.41
CA GLU A 52 8.71 -12.50 -9.12
C GLU A 52 9.42 -11.74 -7.99
N CYS A 53 10.63 -11.25 -8.25
CA CYS A 53 11.41 -10.45 -7.31
C CYS A 53 10.72 -9.12 -7.00
N LEU A 54 10.27 -8.39 -8.04
CA LEU A 54 9.53 -7.14 -7.87
C LEU A 54 8.26 -7.36 -7.06
N PHE A 55 7.48 -8.39 -7.37
CA PHE A 55 6.26 -8.70 -6.64
C PHE A 55 6.55 -9.05 -5.18
N ALA A 56 7.55 -9.90 -4.91
CA ALA A 56 7.95 -10.27 -3.55
C ALA A 56 8.42 -9.06 -2.71
N HIS A 57 9.12 -8.11 -3.32
CA HIS A 57 9.51 -6.87 -2.64
C HIS A 57 8.37 -5.85 -2.51
N THR A 58 7.42 -5.86 -3.44
CA THR A 58 6.31 -4.88 -3.45
C THR A 58 5.18 -5.31 -2.53
N VAL A 59 4.79 -6.58 -2.54
CA VAL A 59 3.57 -7.04 -1.86
C VAL A 59 3.89 -7.57 -0.44
N PRO A 60 4.61 -8.69 -0.24
CA PRO A 60 4.89 -9.16 1.11
C PRO A 60 5.85 -8.26 1.90
N ALA A 61 6.93 -7.74 1.33
CA ALA A 61 7.85 -6.90 2.11
C ALA A 61 7.21 -5.56 2.51
N TYR A 62 6.47 -4.92 1.61
CA TYR A 62 5.78 -3.67 1.94
C TYR A 62 4.56 -3.87 2.86
N THR A 63 4.00 -5.09 2.96
CA THR A 63 2.99 -5.43 3.98
C THR A 63 3.53 -5.19 5.38
N VAL A 64 4.79 -5.57 5.64
CA VAL A 64 5.44 -5.34 6.94
C VAL A 64 5.55 -3.84 7.23
N ILE A 65 5.93 -3.06 6.23
CA ILE A 65 6.05 -1.60 6.34
C ILE A 65 4.69 -0.98 6.64
N LEU A 66 3.65 -1.31 5.88
CA LEU A 66 2.28 -0.82 6.11
C LEU A 66 1.76 -1.20 7.50
N ALA A 67 1.96 -2.44 7.93
CA ALA A 67 1.55 -2.90 9.25
C ALA A 67 2.25 -2.11 10.36
N CYS A 68 3.55 -1.86 10.24
CA CYS A 68 4.31 -1.03 11.17
C CYS A 68 3.80 0.41 11.19
N LEU A 69 3.55 1.02 10.03
CA LEU A 69 3.00 2.38 9.94
C LEU A 69 1.63 2.47 10.60
N VAL A 70 0.72 1.54 10.32
CA VAL A 70 -0.59 1.47 10.97
C VAL A 70 -0.45 1.33 12.48
N LEU A 71 0.44 0.45 12.95
CA LEU A 71 0.69 0.24 14.39
C LEU A 71 1.18 1.52 15.08
N VAL A 72 2.14 2.23 14.48
CA VAL A 72 2.66 3.50 15.01
C VAL A 72 1.53 4.51 15.22
N TYR A 73 0.66 4.68 14.22
CA TYR A 73 -0.47 5.60 14.30
C TYR A 73 -1.51 5.16 15.35
N VAL A 74 -1.80 3.85 15.46
CA VAL A 74 -2.73 3.31 16.47
C VAL A 74 -2.19 3.54 17.88
N LEU A 75 -0.90 3.32 18.10
CA LEU A 75 -0.22 3.57 19.38
C LEU A 75 -0.11 5.07 19.70
N GLY A 76 -0.40 5.96 18.75
CA GLY A 76 -0.36 7.42 18.93
C GLY A 76 1.01 8.04 18.66
N GLY A 77 1.94 7.27 18.09
CA GLY A 77 3.17 7.81 17.52
C GLY A 77 2.92 8.47 16.17
N ARG A 78 3.86 9.31 15.73
CA ARG A 78 3.90 9.86 14.38
C ARG A 78 5.30 9.66 13.81
N CYS A 79 5.38 9.19 12.57
CA CYS A 79 6.65 9.16 11.84
C CYS A 79 7.05 10.60 11.47
N GLY A 80 8.35 10.89 11.46
CA GLY A 80 8.85 12.17 10.97
C GLY A 80 8.47 12.38 9.50
N PRO A 81 8.31 13.64 9.03
CA PRO A 81 7.89 13.94 7.66
C PRO A 81 8.77 13.31 6.58
N TRP A 82 10.09 13.29 6.82
CA TRP A 82 11.06 12.65 5.92
C TRP A 82 10.86 11.14 5.82
N PHE A 83 10.64 10.47 6.95
CA PHE A 83 10.39 9.03 6.98
C PHE A 83 9.10 8.71 6.23
N HIS A 84 8.03 9.44 6.53
CA HIS A 84 6.74 9.31 5.87
C HIS A 84 6.84 9.44 4.34
N ARG A 85 7.49 10.50 3.84
CA ARG A 85 7.75 10.70 2.40
C ARG A 85 8.50 9.54 1.76
N VAL A 86 9.61 9.11 2.37
CA VAL A 86 10.48 8.08 1.78
C VAL A 86 9.73 6.77 1.63
N TYR A 87 9.02 6.32 2.67
CA TYR A 87 8.31 5.05 2.61
C TYR A 87 7.11 5.12 1.67
N GLU A 88 6.30 6.17 1.71
CA GLU A 88 5.09 6.22 0.88
C GLU A 88 5.37 6.48 -0.59
N LEU A 89 6.35 7.33 -0.93
CA LEU A 89 6.76 7.53 -2.32
C LEU A 89 7.42 6.28 -2.89
N SER A 90 8.30 5.62 -2.12
CA SER A 90 8.91 4.36 -2.57
C SER A 90 7.87 3.25 -2.73
N GLY A 91 6.93 3.13 -1.80
CA GLY A 91 5.80 2.23 -1.92
C GLY A 91 4.96 2.51 -3.15
N SER A 92 4.58 3.77 -3.37
CA SER A 92 3.83 4.17 -4.56
C SER A 92 4.58 3.81 -5.84
N ALA A 93 5.89 4.07 -5.90
CA ALA A 93 6.68 3.72 -7.07
C ALA A 93 6.68 2.20 -7.32
N LEU A 94 6.91 1.39 -6.28
CA LEU A 94 6.92 -0.07 -6.37
C LEU A 94 5.56 -0.62 -6.83
N PHE A 95 4.47 -0.22 -6.18
CA PHE A 95 3.12 -0.62 -6.56
C PHE A 95 2.72 -0.15 -7.95
N GLY A 96 3.13 1.07 -8.33
CA GLY A 96 2.90 1.62 -9.66
C GLY A 96 3.63 0.84 -10.75
N THR A 97 4.91 0.51 -10.53
CA THR A 97 5.68 -0.33 -11.46
C THR A 97 5.07 -1.72 -11.59
N CYS A 98 4.65 -2.33 -10.46
CA CYS A 98 3.96 -3.60 -10.48
C CYS A 98 2.65 -3.53 -11.27
N ALA A 99 1.84 -2.48 -11.07
CA ALA A 99 0.59 -2.28 -11.80
C ALA A 99 0.81 -2.16 -13.32
N VAL A 100 1.80 -1.36 -13.73
CA VAL A 100 2.13 -1.17 -15.15
C VAL A 100 2.55 -2.49 -15.80
N ILE A 101 3.41 -3.26 -15.12
CA ILE A 101 3.90 -4.55 -15.64
C ILE A 101 2.76 -5.54 -15.82
N GLU A 102 1.91 -5.72 -14.81
CA GLU A 102 0.80 -6.69 -14.88
C GLU A 102 -0.23 -6.31 -15.96
N VAL A 103 -0.53 -5.02 -16.11
CA VAL A 103 -1.42 -4.54 -17.18
C VAL A 103 -0.78 -4.74 -18.56
N PHE A 104 0.51 -4.44 -18.71
CA PHE A 104 1.21 -4.62 -19.98
C PHE A 104 1.30 -6.10 -20.39
N ASN A 105 1.62 -6.97 -19.44
CA ASN A 105 1.62 -8.43 -19.61
C ASN A 105 0.23 -8.94 -20.03
N TYR A 106 -0.84 -8.43 -19.43
CA TYR A 106 -2.21 -8.78 -19.82
C TYR A 106 -2.52 -8.36 -21.26
N LEU A 107 -2.11 -7.15 -21.67
CA LEU A 107 -2.35 -6.63 -23.03
C LEU A 107 -1.56 -7.40 -24.10
N GLN A 108 -0.34 -7.86 -23.78
CA GLN A 108 0.53 -8.52 -24.74
C GLN A 108 0.24 -10.02 -24.87
N ASP A 109 0.10 -10.73 -23.75
CA ASP A 109 0.09 -12.19 -23.71
C ASP A 109 -1.26 -12.79 -23.26
N SER A 110 -2.29 -11.95 -23.03
CA SER A 110 -3.62 -12.35 -22.53
C SER A 110 -3.54 -13.29 -21.32
N LEU A 111 -2.67 -12.93 -20.37
CA LEU A 111 -2.35 -13.72 -19.19
C LEU A 111 -3.48 -13.67 -18.15
N GLY A 112 -4.64 -14.25 -18.46
CA GLY A 112 -5.74 -14.47 -17.52
C GLY A 112 -6.30 -13.22 -16.81
N VAL A 113 -7.37 -13.40 -16.03
CA VAL A 113 -8.02 -12.28 -15.32
C VAL A 113 -7.31 -11.95 -14.00
N PHE A 114 -6.61 -12.90 -13.39
CA PHE A 114 -5.98 -12.72 -12.08
C PHE A 114 -4.79 -11.73 -12.08
N PRO A 115 -3.83 -11.80 -13.02
CA PRO A 115 -2.75 -10.82 -13.12
C PRO A 115 -3.28 -9.39 -13.32
N LEU A 116 -4.31 -9.22 -14.15
CA LEU A 116 -4.97 -7.93 -14.32
C LEU A 116 -5.58 -7.41 -13.02
N LEU A 117 -6.28 -8.26 -12.25
CA LEU A 117 -6.85 -7.89 -10.96
C LEU A 117 -5.76 -7.46 -9.97
N ILE A 118 -4.65 -8.20 -9.90
CA ILE A 118 -3.50 -7.86 -9.07
C ILE A 118 -2.92 -6.50 -9.49
N GLY A 119 -2.74 -6.28 -10.80
CA GLY A 119 -2.26 -5.02 -11.34
C GLY A 119 -3.16 -3.83 -10.97
N VAL A 120 -4.48 -4.00 -11.11
CA VAL A 120 -5.46 -2.97 -10.71
C VAL A 120 -5.38 -2.68 -9.21
N VAL A 121 -5.34 -3.71 -8.36
CA VAL A 121 -5.24 -3.53 -6.91
C VAL A 121 -3.91 -2.84 -6.54
N CYS A 122 -2.78 -3.22 -7.14
CA CYS A 122 -1.51 -2.52 -6.99
C CYS A 122 -1.62 -1.04 -7.40
N GLY A 123 -2.28 -0.74 -8.52
CA GLY A 123 -2.51 0.64 -8.97
C GLY A 123 -3.31 1.46 -7.96
N VAL A 124 -4.38 0.87 -7.40
CA VAL A 124 -5.19 1.51 -6.35
C VAL A 124 -4.35 1.78 -5.09
N ILE A 125 -3.50 0.83 -4.66
CA ILE A 125 -2.61 1.03 -3.51
C ILE A 125 -1.63 2.19 -3.77
N SER A 126 -1.03 2.25 -4.96
CA SER A 126 -0.13 3.35 -5.35
C SER A 126 -0.81 4.71 -5.24
N LEU A 127 -2.04 4.83 -5.77
CA LEU A 127 -2.82 6.07 -5.67
C LEU A 127 -3.15 6.44 -4.22
N ILE A 128 -3.52 5.47 -3.38
CA ILE A 128 -3.79 5.70 -1.96
C ILE A 128 -2.56 6.28 -1.26
N LEU A 129 -1.37 5.73 -1.53
CA LEU A 129 -0.12 6.22 -0.95
C LEU A 129 0.22 7.64 -1.43
N LEU A 130 0.03 7.94 -2.72
CA LEU A 130 0.24 9.30 -3.25
C LEU A 130 -0.70 10.32 -2.62
N ILE A 131 -1.99 9.98 -2.49
CA ILE A 131 -2.97 10.85 -1.84
C ILE A 131 -2.59 11.10 -0.38
N ASP A 132 -2.09 10.09 0.33
CA ASP A 132 -1.65 10.24 1.72
C ASP A 132 -0.44 11.18 1.85
N VAL A 133 0.52 11.10 0.93
CA VAL A 133 1.64 12.06 0.84
C VAL A 133 1.11 13.47 0.65
N MET A 134 0.23 13.69 -0.34
CA MET A 134 -0.31 15.02 -0.63
C MET A 134 -1.03 15.64 0.58
N ILE A 135 -1.88 14.86 1.26
CA ILE A 135 -2.60 15.32 2.46
C ILE A 135 -1.63 15.73 3.58
N ASN A 136 -0.57 14.95 3.78
CA ASN A 136 0.41 15.25 4.82
C ASN A 136 1.30 16.45 4.46
N GLU A 137 1.64 16.65 3.18
CA GLU A 137 2.40 17.83 2.74
C GLU A 137 1.62 19.13 2.89
N GLU A 138 0.32 19.15 2.52
CA GLU A 138 -0.54 20.32 2.72
C GLU A 138 -0.62 20.70 4.21
N SER A 139 -0.80 19.69 5.08
CA SER A 139 -0.86 19.91 6.54
C SER A 139 0.46 20.45 7.10
N PHE A 140 1.59 20.07 6.53
CA PHE A 140 2.90 20.56 6.94
C PHE A 140 3.13 22.00 6.49
N SER A 141 2.78 22.32 5.23
CA SER A 141 2.87 23.68 4.68
C SER A 141 2.04 24.68 5.50
N SER A 142 0.82 24.29 5.89
CA SER A 142 -0.06 25.14 6.72
C SER A 142 0.48 25.42 8.13
N ASN A 143 1.31 24.53 8.69
CA ASN A 143 1.90 24.71 10.02
C ASN A 143 3.15 25.59 10.02
N ILE A 144 3.78 25.82 8.85
CA ILE A 144 4.92 26.73 8.73
C ILE A 144 4.46 28.19 8.57
N GLN A 145 3.23 28.41 8.09
CA GLN A 145 2.67 29.73 7.86
C GLN A 145 1.99 30.37 9.09
N ASN A 146 1.80 29.61 10.18
CA ASN A 146 1.26 30.08 11.46
C ASN A 146 2.36 30.18 12.52
#